data_AF-A0A4U5P420-F1
#
_entry.id   AF-A0A4U5P420-F1
#
_cell.length_a   1.000
_cell.length_b   1.000
_cell.length_c   1.000
_cell.angle_alpha   90.00
_cell.angle_beta   90.00
_cell.angle_gamma   90.00
#
_symmetry.space_group_name_H-M   'P 1'
#
loop_
_entity.id
_entity.type
_entity.pdbx_description
1 polymer ?
#
loop_
_entity_poly.entity_id
_entity_poly.type
_entity_poly.pdbx_seq_one_letter_code
_entity_poly.pdbx_strand_id
1 'polypeptide(L)'
;MAIRAQNRMEMVSQLAKNNMIVADILSRLPVKTLLRFSSVCKLWHYMIHSSLGFQALHYERSQRKPRFLLQWPDFDFRPLEPIGCRYVYNFIPTDTEGNMFSPIQVKVQEPVKLVLPGCFGLLCLATETRIYVLSPSTRRLLALPYDRSGIAGFGIGYLSSAKRHKIVRLNIPRQLRTNLNCKLECSIFTLLPEKRGHKWRAVKEGCPYLVEQFSFPAFANETIYWKIDLGQHQALHRHNDFIVSFNLSDEKFHTITHPADRTDTPRQWRSPTRHSTQLVELRGHLYMVETLQLSHVAIWRLANPENSIWSKACTIDIRKISPNFVGELQCVQGTEIIFNSGSRLLLYYDEQKKTFRWKTLPCSAQNLTIYCESLTSLTTSQG
;
A
#
# COMPACT_ATOMS: atom_id res chain seq x y z
N MET A 1 53.13 7.23 -22.13
CA MET A 1 52.27 6.81 -20.99
C MET A 1 50.97 7.64 -20.91
N ALA A 2 51.02 8.96 -21.15
CA ALA A 2 49.84 9.86 -21.13
C ALA A 2 48.74 9.55 -22.18
N ILE A 3 49.10 9.24 -23.44
CA ILE A 3 48.12 8.92 -24.51
C ILE A 3 47.30 7.65 -24.19
N ARG A 4 47.92 6.64 -23.57
CA ARG A 4 47.21 5.44 -23.09
C ARG A 4 46.22 5.74 -21.96
N ALA A 5 46.54 6.70 -21.10
CA ALA A 5 45.65 7.11 -20.02
C ALA A 5 44.45 7.93 -20.53
N GLN A 6 44.68 8.80 -21.52
CA GLN A 6 43.64 9.62 -22.15
C GLN A 6 42.63 8.78 -22.96
N ASN A 7 43.13 7.87 -23.81
CA ASN A 7 42.26 6.95 -24.56
C ASN A 7 41.43 6.04 -23.63
N ARG A 8 41.98 5.68 -22.46
CA ARG A 8 41.26 4.89 -21.46
C ARG A 8 40.15 5.70 -20.78
N MET A 9 40.38 6.99 -20.49
CA MET A 9 39.36 7.89 -19.96
C MET A 9 38.22 8.14 -20.95
N GLU A 10 38.53 8.36 -22.23
CA GLU A 10 37.50 8.53 -23.27
C GLU A 10 36.67 7.27 -23.48
N MET A 11 37.31 6.10 -23.51
CA MET A 11 36.60 4.82 -23.64
C MET A 11 35.68 4.55 -22.44
N VAL A 12 36.13 4.88 -21.21
CA VAL A 12 35.31 4.77 -19.99
C VAL A 12 34.14 5.75 -20.03
N SER A 13 34.35 6.98 -20.51
CA SER A 13 33.29 7.99 -20.68
C SER A 13 32.23 7.54 -21.70
N GLN A 14 32.67 6.99 -22.84
CA GLN A 14 31.77 6.47 -23.86
C GLN A 14 30.99 5.24 -23.38
N LEU A 15 31.64 4.35 -22.64
CA LEU A 15 30.99 3.19 -22.03
C LEU A 15 29.95 3.62 -20.99
N ALA A 16 30.26 4.64 -20.18
CA ALA A 16 29.31 5.21 -19.22
C ALA A 16 28.09 5.84 -19.92
N LYS A 17 28.30 6.61 -21.00
CA LYS A 17 27.21 7.17 -21.82
C LYS A 17 26.34 6.08 -22.44
N ASN A 18 26.95 5.05 -23.03
CA ASN A 18 26.22 3.93 -23.61
C ASN A 18 25.39 3.19 -22.54
N ASN A 19 25.95 3.00 -21.33
CA ASN A 19 25.22 2.37 -20.23
C ASN A 19 24.03 3.21 -19.77
N MET A 20 24.13 4.55 -19.79
CA MET A 20 23.01 5.44 -19.49
C MET A 20 21.88 5.34 -20.53
N ILE A 21 22.23 5.27 -21.83
CA ILE A 21 21.25 5.10 -22.91
C ILE A 21 20.55 3.75 -22.78
N VAL A 22 21.31 2.67 -22.53
CA VAL A 22 20.72 1.34 -22.28
C VAL A 22 19.79 1.36 -21.07
N ALA A 23 20.21 1.98 -19.95
CA ALA A 23 19.37 2.13 -18.78
C ALA A 23 18.09 2.93 -19.06
N ASP A 24 18.17 3.98 -19.88
CA ASP A 24 17.01 4.75 -20.32
C ASP A 24 16.04 3.89 -21.13
N ILE A 25 16.53 3.13 -22.11
CA ILE A 25 15.69 2.28 -22.96
C ILE A 25 15.05 1.17 -22.12
N LEU A 26 15.85 0.44 -21.35
CA LEU A 26 15.38 -0.70 -20.56
C LEU A 26 14.39 -0.26 -19.47
N SER A 27 14.60 0.89 -18.83
CA SER A 27 13.68 1.37 -17.77
C SER A 27 12.27 1.72 -18.26
N ARG A 28 12.01 1.75 -19.58
CA ARG A 28 10.67 1.93 -20.17
C ARG A 28 9.92 0.61 -20.38
N LEU A 29 10.60 -0.52 -20.22
CA LEU A 29 10.05 -1.84 -20.49
C LEU A 29 9.30 -2.40 -19.26
N PRO A 30 8.25 -3.22 -19.48
CA PRO A 30 7.60 -3.95 -18.40
C PRO A 30 8.56 -4.89 -17.66
N VAL A 31 8.33 -5.12 -16.37
CA VAL A 31 9.20 -5.98 -15.55
C VAL A 31 9.32 -7.39 -16.13
N LYS A 32 8.25 -7.96 -16.65
CA LYS A 32 8.27 -9.28 -17.30
C LYS A 32 9.29 -9.33 -18.46
N THR A 33 9.37 -8.28 -19.26
CA THR A 33 10.34 -8.19 -20.37
C THR A 33 11.75 -8.03 -19.84
N LEU A 34 11.96 -7.17 -18.84
CA LEU A 34 13.26 -6.99 -18.19
C LEU A 34 13.79 -8.29 -17.60
N LEU A 35 12.95 -9.06 -16.90
CA LEU A 35 13.35 -10.35 -16.35
C LEU A 35 13.79 -11.35 -17.42
N ARG A 36 13.27 -11.27 -18.66
CA ARG A 36 13.77 -12.05 -19.80
C ARG A 36 15.09 -11.51 -20.33
N PHE A 37 15.27 -10.20 -20.31
CA PHE A 37 16.47 -9.53 -20.82
C PHE A 37 17.68 -9.69 -19.89
N SER A 38 17.46 -10.12 -18.65
CA SER A 38 18.55 -10.46 -17.73
C SER A 38 19.41 -11.64 -18.22
N SER A 39 18.97 -12.41 -19.23
CA SER A 39 19.76 -13.48 -19.87
C SER A 39 20.62 -13.00 -21.06
N VAL A 40 20.45 -11.77 -21.55
CA VAL A 40 21.14 -11.28 -22.76
C VAL A 40 22.63 -11.04 -22.50
N CYS A 41 22.98 -10.37 -21.40
CA CYS A 41 24.37 -10.19 -20.99
C CYS A 41 24.50 -9.91 -19.49
N LYS A 42 25.71 -10.09 -18.94
CA LYS A 42 26.02 -9.86 -17.51
C LYS A 42 25.74 -8.44 -17.06
N LEU A 43 25.98 -7.45 -17.93
CA LEU A 43 25.72 -6.05 -17.63
C LEU A 43 24.22 -5.80 -17.39
N TRP A 44 23.35 -6.32 -18.27
CA TRP A 44 21.91 -6.17 -18.14
C TRP A 44 21.38 -6.92 -16.92
N HIS A 45 21.88 -8.13 -16.69
CA HIS A 45 21.59 -8.88 -15.48
C HIS A 45 21.89 -8.06 -14.21
N TYR A 46 23.10 -7.51 -14.10
CA TYR A 46 23.51 -6.69 -12.98
C TYR A 46 22.65 -5.42 -12.86
N MET A 47 22.40 -4.73 -13.97
CA MET A 47 21.59 -3.51 -14.00
C MET A 47 20.17 -3.76 -13.48
N ILE A 48 19.53 -4.86 -13.90
CA ILE A 48 18.15 -5.19 -13.54
C ILE A 48 18.06 -5.67 -12.08
N HIS A 49 18.98 -6.52 -11.65
CA HIS A 49 18.87 -7.20 -10.35
C HIS A 49 19.61 -6.50 -9.20
N SER A 50 20.63 -5.69 -9.49
CA SER A 50 21.56 -5.17 -8.47
C SER A 50 21.72 -3.64 -8.47
N SER A 51 21.43 -2.95 -9.58
CA SER A 51 21.57 -1.48 -9.63
C SER A 51 20.37 -0.77 -9.01
N LEU A 52 20.56 -0.21 -7.80
CA LEU A 52 19.54 0.60 -7.12
C LEU A 52 19.12 1.83 -7.94
N GLY A 53 20.05 2.43 -8.68
CA GLY A 53 19.75 3.58 -9.54
C GLY A 53 18.82 3.22 -10.70
N PHE A 54 19.06 2.07 -11.34
CA PHE A 54 18.19 1.57 -12.41
C PHE A 54 16.80 1.19 -11.88
N GLN A 55 16.74 0.52 -10.73
CA GLN A 55 15.46 0.14 -10.10
C GLN A 55 14.65 1.38 -9.70
N ALA A 56 15.29 2.42 -9.15
CA ALA A 56 14.64 3.69 -8.84
C ALA A 56 14.12 4.39 -10.11
N LEU A 57 14.94 4.47 -11.16
CA LEU A 57 14.55 5.06 -12.45
C LEU A 57 13.36 4.32 -13.08
N HIS A 58 13.38 2.98 -13.07
CA HIS A 58 12.28 2.16 -13.56
C HIS A 58 11.00 2.40 -12.75
N TYR A 59 11.10 2.44 -11.42
CA TYR A 59 9.96 2.68 -10.54
C TYR A 59 9.37 4.09 -10.71
N GLU A 60 10.19 5.12 -10.87
CA GLU A 60 9.72 6.48 -11.16
C GLU A 60 8.91 6.54 -12.45
N ARG A 61 9.35 5.79 -13.49
CA ARG A 61 8.63 5.70 -14.76
C ARG A 61 7.33 4.91 -14.63
N SER A 62 7.33 3.84 -13.84
CA SER A 62 6.14 3.01 -13.65
C SER A 62 5.03 3.74 -12.92
N GLN A 63 5.34 4.73 -12.06
CA GLN A 63 4.35 5.61 -11.43
C GLN A 63 3.49 6.41 -12.43
N ARG A 64 4.00 6.67 -13.65
CA ARG A 64 3.24 7.34 -14.71
C ARG A 64 2.24 6.40 -15.40
N LYS A 65 2.40 5.09 -15.20
CA LYS A 65 1.60 4.02 -15.82
C LYS A 65 1.26 2.96 -14.76
N PRO A 66 0.49 3.31 -13.73
CA PRO A 66 0.14 2.35 -12.69
C PRO A 66 -0.74 1.24 -13.26
N ARG A 67 -0.80 0.12 -12.54
CA ARG A 67 -1.67 -1.00 -12.85
C ARG A 67 -2.63 -1.25 -11.71
N PHE A 68 -3.79 -1.74 -12.08
CA PHE A 68 -4.78 -2.29 -11.18
C PHE A 68 -4.50 -3.78 -10.95
N LEU A 69 -4.88 -4.24 -9.78
CA LEU A 69 -4.89 -5.65 -9.43
C LEU A 69 -6.30 -5.96 -8.90
N LEU A 70 -7.07 -6.68 -9.72
CA LEU A 70 -8.45 -7.05 -9.43
C LEU A 70 -8.44 -8.38 -8.70
N GLN A 71 -9.02 -8.44 -7.51
CA GLN A 71 -9.31 -9.69 -6.84
C GLN A 71 -10.60 -10.29 -7.41
N TRP A 72 -10.50 -11.46 -8.02
CA TRP A 72 -11.66 -12.20 -8.50
C TRP A 72 -12.60 -12.55 -7.32
N PRO A 73 -13.94 -12.45 -7.47
CA PRO A 73 -14.88 -12.68 -6.37
C PRO A 73 -14.83 -14.09 -5.80
N ASP A 74 -14.64 -15.08 -6.67
CA ASP A 74 -14.51 -16.48 -6.28
C ASP A 74 -13.08 -16.80 -5.85
N PHE A 75 -12.94 -17.55 -4.76
CA PHE A 75 -11.71 -18.20 -4.36
C PHE A 75 -11.92 -19.72 -4.35
N ASP A 76 -10.90 -20.48 -4.73
CA ASP A 76 -10.98 -21.94 -4.58
C ASP A 76 -10.60 -22.29 -3.14
N PHE A 77 -11.51 -22.96 -2.44
CA PHE A 77 -11.19 -23.64 -1.20
C PHE A 77 -10.75 -25.09 -1.49
N ARG A 78 -9.51 -25.43 -1.14
CA ARG A 78 -8.91 -26.73 -1.42
C ARG A 78 -8.56 -27.46 -0.12
N PRO A 79 -9.54 -28.14 0.50
CA PRO A 79 -9.35 -28.75 1.83
C PRO A 79 -8.36 -29.93 1.82
N LEU A 80 -8.11 -30.52 0.65
CA LEU A 80 -7.26 -31.70 0.46
C LEU A 80 -5.79 -31.36 0.11
N GLU A 81 -5.44 -30.10 -0.16
CA GLU A 81 -4.03 -29.72 -0.34
C GLU A 81 -3.28 -29.80 1.02
N PRO A 82 -2.01 -30.26 1.04
CA PRO A 82 -1.21 -30.35 2.27
C PRO A 82 -1.13 -29.00 3.00
N ILE A 83 -0.88 -29.06 4.32
CA ILE A 83 -0.91 -27.93 5.28
C ILE A 83 -0.19 -26.70 4.71
N GLY A 84 -0.92 -25.76 4.10
CA GLY A 84 -0.28 -24.59 3.49
C GLY A 84 -1.11 -23.75 2.51
N CYS A 85 -1.98 -24.37 1.72
CA CYS A 85 -2.56 -23.74 0.53
C CYS A 85 -4.08 -23.93 0.40
N ARG A 86 -4.82 -23.71 1.49
CA ARG A 86 -6.27 -23.99 1.54
C ARG A 86 -7.12 -23.00 0.75
N TYR A 87 -6.65 -21.76 0.59
CA TYR A 87 -7.38 -20.71 -0.10
C TYR A 87 -6.57 -20.21 -1.27
N VAL A 88 -7.17 -20.21 -2.45
CA VAL A 88 -6.53 -19.81 -3.70
C VAL A 88 -7.28 -18.62 -4.29
N TYR A 89 -6.61 -17.48 -4.32
CA TYR A 89 -7.13 -16.23 -4.88
C TYR A 89 -6.53 -15.98 -6.25
N ASN A 90 -7.37 -15.55 -7.19
CA ASN A 90 -6.93 -15.11 -8.50
C ASN A 90 -6.92 -13.58 -8.55
N PHE A 91 -5.74 -13.02 -8.74
CA PHE A 91 -5.56 -11.59 -8.94
C PHE A 91 -5.29 -11.32 -10.43
N ILE A 92 -6.08 -10.46 -11.05
CA ILE A 92 -5.93 -10.10 -12.46
C ILE A 92 -5.29 -8.72 -12.56
N PRO A 93 -4.03 -8.62 -13.02
CA PRO A 93 -3.44 -7.34 -13.32
C PRO A 93 -4.10 -6.73 -14.54
N THR A 94 -4.42 -5.44 -14.47
CA THR A 94 -5.07 -4.70 -15.55
C THR A 94 -4.41 -3.32 -15.67
N ASP A 95 -4.15 -2.82 -16.88
CA ASP A 95 -3.63 -1.46 -17.05
C ASP A 95 -4.75 -0.40 -17.03
N THR A 96 -4.38 0.88 -17.11
CA THR A 96 -5.33 2.00 -17.20
C THR A 96 -6.19 1.97 -18.48
N GLU A 97 -5.75 1.21 -19.47
CA GLU A 97 -6.48 0.98 -20.71
C GLU A 97 -7.43 -0.22 -20.62
N GLY A 98 -7.54 -0.88 -19.46
CA GLY A 98 -8.43 -2.03 -19.27
C GLY A 98 -7.90 -3.33 -19.88
N ASN A 99 -6.66 -3.35 -20.38
CA ASN A 99 -6.04 -4.57 -20.89
C ASN A 99 -5.67 -5.47 -19.71
N MET A 100 -6.19 -6.71 -19.73
CA MET A 100 -5.87 -7.71 -18.72
C MET A 100 -4.58 -8.44 -19.05
N PHE A 101 -3.83 -8.76 -18.00
CA PHE A 101 -2.68 -9.64 -18.06
C PHE A 101 -3.04 -10.98 -17.41
N SER A 102 -2.22 -12.01 -17.69
CA SER A 102 -2.43 -13.35 -17.14
C SER A 102 -2.58 -13.31 -15.61
N PRO A 103 -3.55 -14.05 -15.03
CA PRO A 103 -3.79 -14.04 -13.58
C PRO A 103 -2.57 -14.42 -12.75
N ILE A 104 -2.53 -13.89 -11.53
CA ILE A 104 -1.59 -14.23 -10.48
C ILE A 104 -2.36 -15.04 -9.44
N GLN A 105 -1.99 -16.30 -9.31
CA GLN A 105 -2.57 -17.18 -8.30
C GLN A 105 -1.83 -16.99 -6.97
N VAL A 106 -2.57 -16.60 -5.94
CA VAL A 106 -2.07 -16.39 -4.57
C VAL A 106 -2.66 -17.47 -3.68
N LYS A 107 -1.79 -18.30 -3.11
CA LYS A 107 -2.17 -19.39 -2.20
C LYS A 107 -1.87 -18.99 -0.77
N VAL A 108 -2.87 -19.08 0.11
CA VAL A 108 -2.75 -18.72 1.53
C VAL A 108 -3.42 -19.76 2.43
N GLN A 109 -3.09 -19.71 3.72
CA GLN A 109 -3.54 -20.69 4.71
C GLN A 109 -4.93 -20.38 5.28
N GLU A 110 -5.32 -19.11 5.28
CA GLU A 110 -6.55 -18.57 5.88
C GLU A 110 -7.21 -17.60 4.89
N PRO A 111 -8.52 -17.31 5.03
CA PRO A 111 -9.17 -16.31 4.20
C PRO A 111 -8.46 -14.95 4.32
N VAL A 112 -8.21 -14.31 3.17
CA VAL A 112 -7.69 -12.94 3.13
C VAL A 112 -8.76 -12.00 3.68
N LYS A 113 -8.38 -11.18 4.65
CA LYS A 113 -9.23 -10.19 5.31
C LYS A 113 -9.08 -8.81 4.69
N LEU A 114 -7.86 -8.43 4.31
CA LEU A 114 -7.55 -7.14 3.71
C LEU A 114 -6.34 -7.22 2.77
N VAL A 115 -6.41 -6.49 1.66
CA VAL A 115 -5.31 -6.27 0.71
C VAL A 115 -5.03 -4.78 0.65
N LEU A 116 -3.80 -4.38 0.96
CA LEU A 116 -3.37 -2.98 0.93
C LEU A 116 -2.93 -2.53 -0.47
N PRO A 117 -3.01 -1.22 -0.77
CA PRO A 117 -2.38 -0.63 -1.95
C PRO A 117 -0.88 -0.94 -2.05
N GLY A 118 -0.38 -0.89 -3.27
CA GLY A 118 1.02 -1.12 -3.58
C GLY A 118 1.91 -0.02 -2.98
N CYS A 119 2.82 -0.40 -2.10
CA CYS A 119 3.85 0.46 -1.53
C CYS A 119 5.19 0.12 -2.19
N PHE A 120 5.72 1.03 -3.03
CA PHE A 120 6.95 0.79 -3.79
C PHE A 120 6.91 -0.53 -4.61
N GLY A 121 5.74 -0.80 -5.18
CA GLY A 121 5.44 -1.97 -6.02
C GLY A 121 5.22 -3.29 -5.29
N LEU A 122 5.23 -3.29 -3.95
CA LEU A 122 4.86 -4.45 -3.13
C LEU A 122 3.48 -4.24 -2.50
N LEU A 123 2.66 -5.28 -2.49
CA LEU A 123 1.38 -5.30 -1.78
C LEU A 123 1.50 -6.12 -0.51
N CYS A 124 0.65 -5.78 0.45
CA CYS A 124 0.55 -6.50 1.71
C CYS A 124 -0.86 -7.08 1.86
N LEU A 125 -0.95 -8.39 2.13
CA LEU A 125 -2.20 -9.09 2.39
C LEU A 125 -2.19 -9.59 3.83
N ALA A 126 -3.29 -9.41 4.56
CA ALA A 126 -3.44 -9.98 5.89
C ALA A 126 -4.58 -10.99 5.93
N THR A 127 -4.35 -12.07 6.64
CA THR A 127 -5.37 -13.00 7.13
C THR A 127 -5.68 -12.68 8.60
N GLU A 128 -6.33 -13.60 9.32
CA GLU A 128 -6.58 -13.43 10.75
C GLU A 128 -5.27 -13.36 11.55
N THR A 129 -4.28 -14.18 11.19
CA THR A 129 -3.06 -14.36 11.98
C THR A 129 -1.75 -14.14 11.22
N ARG A 130 -1.80 -14.05 9.88
CA ARG A 130 -0.60 -14.02 9.05
C ARG A 130 -0.62 -12.89 8.03
N ILE A 131 0.56 -12.33 7.78
CA ILE A 131 0.79 -11.30 6.77
C ILE A 131 1.62 -11.88 5.63
N TYR A 132 1.24 -11.53 4.41
CA TYR A 132 1.92 -11.90 3.18
C TYR A 132 2.34 -10.64 2.42
N VAL A 133 3.48 -10.72 1.74
CA VAL A 133 3.94 -9.67 0.83
C VAL A 133 3.94 -10.22 -0.59
N LEU A 134 3.25 -9.54 -1.49
CA LEU A 134 3.15 -9.91 -2.90
C LEU A 134 3.91 -8.89 -3.75
N SER A 135 4.76 -9.37 -4.65
CA SER A 135 5.27 -8.59 -5.77
C SER A 135 4.52 -9.05 -7.03
N PRO A 136 3.53 -8.28 -7.54
CA PRO A 136 2.79 -8.67 -8.74
C PRO A 136 3.70 -8.70 -9.97
N SER A 137 4.68 -7.80 -10.03
CA SER A 137 5.61 -7.67 -11.15
C SER A 137 6.50 -8.91 -11.31
N THR A 138 7.01 -9.44 -10.20
CA THR A 138 7.82 -10.69 -10.21
C THR A 138 6.99 -11.93 -9.93
N ARG A 139 5.68 -11.79 -9.66
CA ARG A 139 4.73 -12.85 -9.28
C ARG A 139 5.21 -13.71 -8.11
N ARG A 140 5.84 -13.08 -7.13
CA ARG A 140 6.35 -13.76 -5.93
C ARG A 140 5.52 -13.39 -4.72
N LEU A 141 5.18 -14.41 -3.94
CA LEU A 141 4.49 -14.27 -2.67
C LEU A 141 5.44 -14.70 -1.55
N LEU A 142 5.62 -13.84 -0.55
CA LEU A 142 6.40 -14.12 0.64
C LEU A 142 5.45 -14.16 1.84
N ALA A 143 5.35 -15.32 2.49
CA ALA A 143 4.64 -15.44 3.76
C ALA A 143 5.57 -15.01 4.90
N LEU A 144 5.16 -13.98 5.67
CA LEU A 144 5.94 -13.54 6.83
C LEU A 144 5.86 -14.57 7.97
N PRO A 145 6.78 -14.52 8.96
CA PRO A 145 6.76 -15.44 10.08
C PRO A 145 5.41 -15.47 10.78
N TYR A 146 4.89 -16.67 11.00
CA TYR A 146 3.59 -16.89 11.64
C TYR A 146 3.64 -16.50 13.13
N ASP A 147 2.54 -15.95 13.64
CA ASP A 147 2.29 -15.77 15.07
C ASP A 147 0.83 -16.14 15.34
N ARG A 148 0.56 -16.78 16.47
CA ARG A 148 -0.79 -17.21 16.86
C ARG A 148 -1.67 -16.05 17.33
N SER A 149 -1.14 -14.84 17.55
CA SER A 149 -1.96 -13.67 17.93
C SER A 149 -2.74 -13.14 16.73
N GLY A 150 -4.02 -12.85 16.93
CA GLY A 150 -4.85 -12.17 15.93
C GLY A 150 -4.29 -10.78 15.60
N ILE A 151 -4.35 -10.42 14.33
CA ILE A 151 -3.88 -9.13 13.82
C ILE A 151 -4.94 -8.07 14.14
N ALA A 152 -4.62 -7.13 15.03
CA ALA A 152 -5.46 -5.98 15.35
C ALA A 152 -5.35 -4.88 14.28
N GLY A 153 -4.15 -4.72 13.74
CA GLY A 153 -3.85 -3.78 12.66
C GLY A 153 -2.53 -4.15 12.01
N PHE A 154 -2.33 -3.71 10.78
CA PHE A 154 -1.07 -3.89 10.07
C PHE A 154 -0.88 -2.76 9.08
N GLY A 155 0.32 -2.62 8.54
CA GLY A 155 0.61 -1.67 7.49
C GLY A 155 1.93 -1.96 6.81
N ILE A 156 2.10 -1.46 5.61
CA ILE A 156 3.36 -1.50 4.86
C ILE A 156 3.79 -0.07 4.57
N GLY A 157 5.09 0.20 4.70
CA GLY A 157 5.66 1.46 4.28
C GLY A 157 7.10 1.30 3.80
N TYR A 158 7.61 2.33 3.15
CA TYR A 158 8.95 2.38 2.60
C TYR A 158 9.75 3.50 3.25
N LEU A 159 10.90 3.15 3.83
CA LEU A 159 11.82 4.10 4.42
C LEU A 159 12.88 4.46 3.36
N SER A 160 12.83 5.70 2.85
CA SER A 160 13.64 6.14 1.72
C SER A 160 15.12 6.24 2.07
N SER A 161 15.44 6.68 3.30
CA SER A 161 16.81 6.78 3.80
C SER A 161 17.51 5.41 3.83
N ALA A 162 16.80 4.37 4.23
CA ALA A 162 17.30 2.99 4.27
C ALA A 162 17.06 2.21 2.97
N LYS A 163 16.27 2.77 2.04
CA LYS A 163 15.78 2.12 0.81
C LYS A 163 15.14 0.75 1.06
N ARG A 164 14.30 0.65 2.10
CA ARG A 164 13.75 -0.62 2.59
C ARG A 164 12.29 -0.51 2.94
N HIS A 165 11.56 -1.58 2.65
CA HIS A 165 10.21 -1.78 3.13
C HIS A 165 10.21 -2.25 4.59
N LYS A 166 9.33 -1.64 5.38
CA LYS A 166 8.98 -2.08 6.73
C LYS A 166 7.50 -2.47 6.74
N ILE A 167 7.20 -3.61 7.36
CA ILE A 167 5.85 -4.07 7.63
C ILE A 167 5.65 -3.92 9.14
N VAL A 168 4.59 -3.23 9.52
CA VAL A 168 4.18 -3.05 10.91
C VAL A 168 3.01 -3.98 11.18
N ARG A 169 3.06 -4.67 12.31
CA ARG A 169 2.01 -5.55 12.82
C ARG A 169 1.63 -5.10 14.22
N LEU A 170 0.34 -4.88 14.44
CA LEU A 170 -0.25 -4.58 15.73
C LEU A 170 -1.10 -5.78 16.17
N ASN A 171 -0.85 -6.28 17.38
CA ASN A 171 -1.51 -7.46 17.93
C ASN A 171 -2.24 -7.12 19.22
N ILE A 172 -3.39 -7.74 19.43
CA ILE A 172 -4.06 -7.71 20.74
C ILE A 172 -3.27 -8.61 21.69
N PRO A 173 -2.78 -8.10 22.84
CA PRO A 173 -2.05 -8.92 23.80
C PRO A 173 -2.89 -10.10 24.28
N ARG A 174 -2.31 -11.30 24.30
CA ARG A 174 -3.04 -12.53 24.68
C ARG A 174 -3.60 -12.49 26.10
N GLN A 175 -2.96 -11.74 27.01
CA GLN A 175 -3.30 -11.69 28.43
C GLN A 175 -4.36 -10.63 28.79
N LEU A 176 -4.79 -9.79 27.86
CA LEU A 176 -5.57 -8.57 28.17
C LEU A 176 -6.86 -8.42 27.36
N ARG A 177 -7.40 -9.50 26.76
CA ARG A 177 -8.64 -9.47 25.96
C ARG A 177 -9.86 -8.86 26.69
N THR A 178 -9.80 -8.72 28.02
CA THR A 178 -10.89 -8.18 28.87
C THR A 178 -10.62 -6.79 29.43
N ASN A 179 -9.44 -6.19 29.21
CA ASN A 179 -9.10 -4.89 29.79
C ASN A 179 -9.15 -3.77 28.73
N LEU A 180 -10.03 -2.79 28.94
CA LEU A 180 -10.26 -1.66 28.03
C LEU A 180 -9.03 -0.74 27.90
N ASN A 181 -8.09 -0.76 28.87
CA ASN A 181 -6.86 0.03 28.83
C ASN A 181 -5.68 -0.67 28.12
N CYS A 182 -5.95 -1.56 27.17
CA CYS A 182 -4.91 -2.33 26.50
C CYS A 182 -4.13 -1.50 25.46
N LYS A 183 -2.80 -1.51 25.58
CA LYS A 183 -1.89 -1.10 24.49
C LYS A 183 -1.71 -2.29 23.55
N LEU A 184 -1.69 -2.05 22.23
CA LEU A 184 -1.37 -3.12 21.29
C LEU A 184 0.13 -3.38 21.27
N GLU A 185 0.50 -4.65 21.19
CA GLU A 185 1.89 -5.02 20.90
C GLU A 185 2.19 -4.61 19.46
N CYS A 186 3.33 -3.94 19.24
CA CYS A 186 3.79 -3.54 17.92
C CYS A 186 5.03 -4.36 17.56
N SER A 187 5.05 -4.89 16.34
CA SER A 187 6.18 -5.62 15.78
C SER A 187 6.48 -5.16 14.36
N ILE A 188 7.76 -5.03 14.04
CA ILE A 188 8.23 -4.58 12.74
C ILE A 188 8.98 -5.73 12.06
N PHE A 189 8.68 -5.93 10.79
CA PHE A 189 9.44 -6.78 9.89
C PHE A 189 10.09 -5.92 8.81
N THR A 190 11.41 -5.98 8.69
CA THR A 190 12.13 -5.26 7.63
C THR A 190 12.47 -6.23 6.50
N LEU A 191 12.04 -5.91 5.28
CA LEU A 191 12.41 -6.70 4.11
C LEU A 191 13.88 -6.41 3.77
N LEU A 192 14.71 -7.45 3.87
CA LEU A 192 16.12 -7.38 3.50
C LEU A 192 16.35 -8.18 2.20
N PRO A 193 17.28 -7.76 1.34
CA PRO A 193 17.65 -8.50 0.13
C PRO A 193 18.29 -9.87 0.40
N GLU A 194 18.77 -10.11 1.62
CA GLU A 194 19.57 -11.28 1.99
C GLU A 194 18.83 -12.30 2.85
N LYS A 195 19.21 -13.57 2.72
CA LYS A 195 18.55 -14.78 3.26
C LYS A 195 18.62 -14.98 4.79
N ARG A 196 19.17 -14.05 5.58
CA ARG A 196 19.41 -14.32 7.02
C ARG A 196 18.26 -13.86 7.91
N GLY A 197 17.57 -14.85 8.48
CA GLY A 197 16.93 -14.76 9.79
C GLY A 197 15.89 -13.66 9.96
N HIS A 198 15.04 -13.41 8.95
CA HIS A 198 13.98 -12.43 9.11
C HIS A 198 13.00 -12.85 10.20
N LYS A 199 12.93 -12.05 11.26
CA LYS A 199 12.00 -12.22 12.38
C LYS A 199 11.31 -10.90 12.66
N TRP A 200 10.14 -10.99 13.26
CA TRP A 200 9.47 -9.84 13.85
C TRP A 200 10.35 -9.27 14.97
N ARG A 201 10.58 -7.96 14.95
CA ARG A 201 11.21 -7.23 16.04
C ARG A 201 10.14 -6.44 16.79
N ALA A 202 10.02 -6.68 18.08
CA ALA A 202 9.08 -5.94 18.93
C ALA A 202 9.50 -4.48 19.12
N VAL A 203 8.52 -3.59 19.18
CA VAL A 203 8.66 -2.19 19.62
C VAL A 203 8.19 -2.11 21.06
N LYS A 204 9.09 -1.75 21.98
CA LYS A 204 8.88 -1.85 23.42
C LYS A 204 7.64 -1.10 23.93
N GLU A 205 7.36 0.08 23.37
CA GLU A 205 6.27 0.95 23.84
C GLU A 205 4.87 0.48 23.39
N GLY A 206 4.80 -0.26 22.27
CA GLY A 206 3.54 -0.67 21.65
C GLY A 206 2.73 0.50 21.09
N CYS A 207 1.55 0.21 20.52
CA CYS A 207 0.61 1.24 20.08
C CYS A 207 -0.29 1.65 21.26
N PRO A 208 -0.42 2.95 21.57
CA PRO A 208 -1.18 3.42 22.73
C PRO A 208 -2.70 3.30 22.58
N TYR A 209 -3.18 3.06 21.36
CA TYR A 209 -4.60 2.94 21.03
C TYR A 209 -4.90 1.61 20.34
N LEU A 210 -6.12 1.14 20.54
CA LEU A 210 -6.70 0.17 19.62
C LEU A 210 -7.02 0.85 18.30
N VAL A 211 -6.82 0.10 17.23
CA VAL A 211 -7.11 0.57 15.87
C VAL A 211 -8.31 -0.19 15.33
N GLU A 212 -9.02 0.42 14.38
CA GLU A 212 -10.11 -0.25 13.68
C GLU A 212 -9.55 -1.44 12.88
N GLN A 213 -9.90 -2.66 13.33
CA GLN A 213 -9.41 -3.89 12.74
C GLN A 213 -9.85 -4.02 11.28
N PHE A 214 -8.88 -4.30 10.41
CA PHE A 214 -9.09 -4.41 8.95
C PHE A 214 -9.71 -3.16 8.30
N SER A 215 -9.53 -1.98 8.91
CA SER A 215 -9.65 -0.70 8.20
C SER A 215 -8.42 -0.48 7.32
N PHE A 216 -8.55 0.24 6.20
CA PHE A 216 -7.41 0.58 5.33
C PHE A 216 -6.47 1.56 6.05
N PRO A 217 -5.24 1.16 6.43
CA PRO A 217 -4.21 2.10 6.82
C PRO A 217 -3.72 2.90 5.63
N ALA A 218 -3.41 4.17 5.83
CA ALA A 218 -2.73 4.98 4.84
C ALA A 218 -1.23 5.05 5.13
N PHE A 219 -0.40 5.01 4.10
CA PHE A 219 1.04 5.25 4.22
C PHE A 219 1.40 6.53 3.46
N ALA A 220 1.81 7.58 4.16
CA ALA A 220 2.21 8.86 3.57
C ALA A 220 3.37 9.47 4.37
N ASN A 221 4.30 10.14 3.70
CA ASN A 221 5.47 10.78 4.33
C ASN A 221 6.17 9.87 5.34
N GLU A 222 6.51 8.64 4.91
CA GLU A 222 7.21 7.63 5.73
C GLU A 222 6.51 7.26 7.04
N THR A 223 5.21 7.55 7.15
CA THR A 223 4.40 7.33 8.33
C THR A 223 3.17 6.51 7.94
N ILE A 224 2.83 5.53 8.77
CA ILE A 224 1.61 4.73 8.61
C ILE A 224 0.55 5.28 9.56
N TYR A 225 -0.68 5.43 9.07
CA TYR A 225 -1.81 6.00 9.80
C TYR A 225 -2.95 5.00 9.88
N TRP A 226 -3.50 4.82 11.07
CA TRP A 226 -4.68 3.99 11.34
C TRP A 226 -5.75 4.81 12.04
N LYS A 227 -7.01 4.51 11.74
CA LYS A 227 -8.14 5.01 12.53
C LYS A 227 -8.17 4.30 13.88
N ILE A 228 -8.41 5.06 14.94
CA ILE A 228 -8.56 4.54 16.29
C ILE A 228 -9.93 3.87 16.42
N ASP A 229 -10.00 2.73 17.14
CA ASP A 229 -11.27 2.04 17.40
C ASP A 229 -12.19 2.91 18.27
N LEU A 230 -13.33 3.30 17.71
CA LEU A 230 -14.22 4.25 18.34
C LEU A 230 -14.91 3.73 19.61
N GLY A 231 -15.24 2.44 19.64
CA GLY A 231 -16.04 1.87 20.72
C GLY A 231 -15.30 1.93 22.04
N GLN A 232 -14.00 1.60 22.02
CA GLN A 232 -13.16 1.71 23.21
C GLN A 232 -12.66 3.12 23.47
N HIS A 233 -12.43 3.92 22.42
CA HIS A 233 -12.02 5.32 22.60
C HIS A 233 -13.04 6.12 23.43
N GLN A 234 -14.34 5.95 23.13
CA GLN A 234 -15.43 6.57 23.90
C GLN A 234 -15.49 6.08 25.34
N ALA A 235 -15.32 4.76 25.56
CA ALA A 235 -15.38 4.15 26.88
C ALA A 235 -14.28 4.63 27.84
N LEU A 236 -13.17 5.15 27.29
CA LEU A 236 -12.01 5.60 28.05
C LEU A 236 -11.93 7.11 28.25
N HIS A 237 -12.93 7.87 27.76
CA HIS A 237 -12.96 9.34 27.83
C HIS A 237 -11.65 10.02 27.35
N ARG A 238 -11.00 9.44 26.34
CA ARG A 238 -9.73 9.94 25.80
C ARG A 238 -9.96 11.18 24.90
N HIS A 239 -8.87 11.92 24.65
CA HIS A 239 -8.81 13.19 23.91
C HIS A 239 -9.48 13.15 22.51
N ASN A 240 -9.57 14.27 21.78
CA ASN A 240 -10.09 14.31 20.39
C ASN A 240 -9.18 13.58 19.35
N ASP A 241 -8.39 12.60 19.78
CA ASP A 241 -7.55 11.79 18.91
C ASP A 241 -8.43 10.87 18.07
N PHE A 242 -8.21 10.85 16.75
CA PHE A 242 -8.97 10.01 15.84
C PHE A 242 -8.07 9.05 15.04
N ILE A 243 -6.82 9.44 14.85
CA ILE A 243 -5.85 8.73 14.05
C ILE A 243 -4.62 8.48 14.92
N VAL A 244 -4.14 7.25 14.92
CA VAL A 244 -2.80 6.94 15.42
C VAL A 244 -1.86 6.80 14.24
N SER A 245 -0.68 7.40 14.36
CA SER A 245 0.36 7.41 13.35
C SER A 245 1.61 6.72 13.89
N PHE A 246 2.37 6.06 13.01
CA PHE A 246 3.64 5.43 13.32
C PHE A 246 4.69 5.84 12.31
N ASN A 247 5.67 6.61 12.75
CA ASN A 247 6.73 7.09 11.88
C ASN A 247 7.81 6.01 11.75
N LEU A 248 8.16 5.65 10.51
CA LEU A 248 9.09 4.54 10.25
C LEU A 248 10.56 4.89 10.50
N SER A 249 10.89 6.18 10.57
CA SER A 249 12.26 6.67 10.75
C SER A 249 12.69 6.60 12.21
N ASP A 250 11.86 7.09 13.13
CA ASP A 250 12.12 7.08 14.58
C ASP A 250 11.41 5.95 15.32
N GLU A 251 10.50 5.24 14.64
CA GLU A 251 9.71 4.13 15.18
C GLU A 251 8.82 4.51 16.37
N LYS A 252 8.27 5.74 16.35
CA LYS A 252 7.40 6.27 17.40
C LYS A 252 5.96 6.45 16.95
N PHE A 253 5.07 6.34 17.92
CA PHE A 253 3.64 6.60 17.75
C PHE A 253 3.30 8.05 18.10
N HIS A 254 2.42 8.66 17.30
CA HIS A 254 1.83 9.98 17.56
C HIS A 254 0.33 9.95 17.24
N THR A 255 -0.45 10.89 17.75
CA THR A 255 -1.88 11.01 17.45
C THR A 255 -2.20 12.24 16.63
N ILE A 256 -3.28 12.14 15.85
CA ILE A 256 -3.82 13.22 15.03
C ILE A 256 -5.34 13.30 15.23
N THR A 257 -5.87 14.52 15.31
CA THR A 257 -7.30 14.79 15.48
C THR A 257 -8.07 14.74 14.16
N HIS A 258 -9.41 14.62 14.22
CA HIS A 258 -10.25 14.60 13.03
C HIS A 258 -10.39 16.00 12.39
N PRO A 259 -10.48 16.13 11.04
CA PRO A 259 -10.67 17.42 10.36
C PRO A 259 -11.91 18.21 10.81
N ALA A 260 -13.00 17.52 11.19
CA ALA A 260 -14.26 18.14 11.58
C ALA A 260 -14.35 18.56 13.06
N ASP A 261 -13.28 18.41 13.86
CA ASP A 261 -13.27 18.77 15.28
C ASP A 261 -13.07 20.28 15.54
N ARG A 262 -12.89 21.11 14.50
CA ARG A 262 -12.59 22.56 14.63
C ARG A 262 -13.83 23.47 14.66
N THR A 263 -15.01 22.98 15.07
CA THR A 263 -16.16 23.88 15.25
C THR A 263 -16.10 24.54 16.63
N ASP A 264 -16.25 25.87 16.69
CA ASP A 264 -16.29 26.71 17.90
C ASP A 264 -17.45 26.38 18.88
N THR A 265 -18.22 25.32 18.61
CA THR A 265 -19.25 24.82 19.53
C THR A 265 -18.66 23.75 20.44
N PRO A 266 -18.40 24.06 21.73
CA PRO A 266 -18.04 23.03 22.67
C PRO A 266 -19.24 22.09 22.81
N ARG A 267 -19.04 20.78 22.55
CA ARG A 267 -19.91 19.64 22.91
C ARG A 267 -20.75 18.95 21.82
N GLN A 268 -20.54 19.18 20.52
CA GLN A 268 -21.06 18.23 19.51
C GLN A 268 -19.94 17.56 18.77
N TRP A 269 -19.39 16.52 19.41
CA TRP A 269 -18.51 15.54 18.79
C TRP A 269 -19.23 14.97 17.56
N ARG A 270 -18.83 15.38 16.35
CA ARG A 270 -19.34 14.75 15.13
C ARG A 270 -18.65 13.41 15.03
N SER A 271 -19.40 12.33 15.29
CA SER A 271 -18.98 10.97 14.99
C SER A 271 -19.15 10.72 13.50
N PRO A 272 -18.11 10.76 12.66
CA PRO A 272 -18.19 10.01 11.43
C PRO A 272 -18.41 8.53 11.79
N THR A 273 -19.28 7.84 11.07
CA THR A 273 -19.46 6.41 11.27
C THR A 273 -18.24 5.67 10.72
N ARG A 274 -17.92 4.48 11.26
CA ARG A 274 -16.75 3.69 10.84
C ARG A 274 -16.68 3.48 9.31
N HIS A 275 -17.85 3.42 8.66
CA HIS A 275 -18.00 3.18 7.23
C HIS A 275 -18.08 4.45 6.38
N SER A 276 -18.27 5.64 6.99
CA SER A 276 -18.32 6.89 6.24
C SER A 276 -16.96 7.55 6.05
N THR A 277 -15.90 7.07 6.72
CA THR A 277 -14.56 7.66 6.65
C THR A 277 -13.46 6.68 6.29
N GLN A 278 -12.50 7.17 5.50
CA GLN A 278 -11.33 6.43 5.07
C GLN A 278 -10.08 7.32 5.09
N LEU A 279 -8.96 6.76 5.52
CA LEU A 279 -7.64 7.35 5.37
C LEU A 279 -7.06 6.88 4.04
N VAL A 280 -6.54 7.80 3.24
CA VAL A 280 -5.92 7.48 1.96
C VAL A 280 -4.66 8.30 1.75
N GLU A 281 -3.70 7.75 1.01
CA GLU A 281 -2.59 8.53 0.47
C GLU A 281 -2.96 9.06 -0.92
N LEU A 282 -2.83 10.37 -1.12
CA LEU A 282 -2.92 10.98 -2.44
C LEU A 282 -1.77 11.96 -2.59
N ARG A 283 -1.04 11.89 -3.72
CA ARG A 283 0.00 12.88 -4.08
C ARG A 283 1.06 13.07 -2.99
N GLY A 284 1.46 12.00 -2.32
CA GLY A 284 2.43 11.96 -1.23
C GLY A 284 1.91 12.43 0.14
N HIS A 285 0.64 12.81 0.26
CA HIS A 285 0.10 13.36 1.51
C HIS A 285 -1.03 12.50 2.06
N LEU A 286 -1.27 12.61 3.36
CA LEU A 286 -2.41 11.98 4.00
C LEU A 286 -3.68 12.78 3.72
N TYR A 287 -4.74 12.06 3.32
CA TYR A 287 -6.07 12.59 3.17
C TYR A 287 -7.08 11.79 4.01
N MET A 288 -8.11 12.49 4.46
CA MET A 288 -9.33 11.91 5.02
C MET A 288 -10.45 12.08 4.01
N VAL A 289 -11.05 10.96 3.63
CA VAL A 289 -12.23 10.93 2.75
C VAL A 289 -13.45 10.64 3.61
N GLU A 290 -14.46 11.49 3.49
CA GLU A 290 -15.72 11.38 4.22
C GLU A 290 -16.90 11.31 3.24
N THR A 291 -17.65 10.21 3.28
CA THR A 291 -18.87 10.02 2.49
C THR A 291 -20.08 10.54 3.27
N LEU A 292 -20.64 11.66 2.81
CA LEU A 292 -21.76 12.36 3.43
C LEU A 292 -23.08 11.91 2.81
N GLN A 293 -23.87 11.15 3.58
CA GLN A 293 -25.25 10.76 3.24
C GLN A 293 -25.42 10.16 1.82
N LEU A 294 -24.40 9.43 1.32
CA LEU A 294 -24.36 8.85 -0.03
C LEU A 294 -24.55 9.85 -1.19
N SER A 295 -24.42 11.15 -0.91
CA SER A 295 -24.66 12.24 -1.88
C SER A 295 -23.39 12.99 -2.23
N HIS A 296 -22.50 13.16 -1.27
CA HIS A 296 -21.25 13.89 -1.47
C HIS A 296 -20.09 13.13 -0.83
N VAL A 297 -18.91 13.31 -1.39
CA VAL A 297 -17.65 12.87 -0.81
C VAL A 297 -16.81 14.11 -0.52
N ALA A 298 -16.52 14.35 0.76
CA ALA A 298 -15.63 15.42 1.20
C ALA A 298 -14.22 14.87 1.36
N ILE A 299 -13.24 15.58 0.81
CA ILE A 299 -11.83 15.18 0.85
C ILE A 299 -11.05 16.27 1.59
N TRP A 300 -10.36 15.88 2.65
CA TRP A 300 -9.57 16.75 3.52
C TRP A 300 -8.10 16.34 3.44
N ARG A 301 -7.20 17.30 3.27
CA ARG A 301 -5.75 17.09 3.28
C ARG A 301 -5.18 17.46 4.65
N LEU A 302 -4.29 16.63 5.18
CA LEU A 302 -3.49 17.00 6.34
C LEU A 302 -2.40 17.98 5.91
N ALA A 303 -2.56 19.25 6.29
CA ALA A 303 -1.65 20.33 5.93
C ALA A 303 -0.44 20.41 6.88
N ASN A 304 -0.66 20.18 8.17
CA ASN A 304 0.41 20.10 9.17
C ASN A 304 0.14 18.92 10.14
N PRO A 305 0.93 17.83 10.07
CA PRO A 305 0.79 16.69 10.97
C PRO A 305 1.04 17.02 12.45
N GLU A 306 2.05 17.85 12.76
CA GLU A 306 2.45 18.16 14.14
C GLU A 306 1.32 18.84 14.93
N ASN A 307 0.57 19.71 14.25
CA ASN A 307 -0.52 20.47 14.83
C ASN A 307 -1.91 19.93 14.44
N SER A 308 -1.98 18.76 13.79
CA SER A 308 -3.23 18.18 13.28
C SER A 308 -4.07 19.16 12.44
N ILE A 309 -3.44 20.00 11.62
CA ILE A 309 -4.13 21.00 10.80
C ILE A 309 -4.60 20.35 9.50
N TRP A 310 -5.92 20.35 9.31
CA TRP A 310 -6.56 19.88 8.09
C TRP A 310 -7.09 21.03 7.24
N SER A 311 -6.98 20.88 5.92
CA SER A 311 -7.56 21.79 4.94
C SER A 311 -8.51 21.02 4.03
N LYS A 312 -9.71 21.55 3.79
CA LYS A 312 -10.66 20.94 2.85
C LYS A 312 -10.12 21.08 1.43
N ALA A 313 -9.86 19.96 0.77
CA ALA A 313 -9.33 19.95 -0.59
C ALA A 313 -10.45 20.11 -1.62
N CYS A 314 -11.47 19.26 -1.55
CA CYS A 314 -12.63 19.34 -2.45
C CYS A 314 -13.88 18.65 -1.88
N THR A 315 -15.00 18.82 -2.57
CA THR A 315 -16.25 18.08 -2.33
C THR A 315 -16.80 17.63 -3.66
N ILE A 316 -17.09 16.34 -3.76
CA ILE A 316 -17.48 15.67 -4.99
C ILE A 316 -18.93 15.26 -4.86
N ASP A 317 -19.78 15.69 -5.79
CA ASP A 317 -21.17 15.25 -5.88
C ASP A 317 -21.24 13.87 -6.53
N ILE A 318 -21.72 12.88 -5.77
CA ILE A 318 -21.85 11.48 -6.23
C ILE A 318 -23.31 11.09 -6.44
N ARG A 319 -24.29 12.00 -6.36
CA ARG A 319 -25.72 11.67 -6.52
C ARG A 319 -26.08 11.02 -7.85
N LYS A 320 -25.31 11.31 -8.90
CA LYS A 320 -25.48 10.74 -10.24
C LYS A 320 -24.80 9.38 -10.42
N ILE A 321 -24.16 8.86 -9.38
CA ILE A 321 -23.43 7.60 -9.37
C ILE A 321 -24.16 6.68 -8.40
N SER A 322 -24.40 5.42 -8.77
CA SER A 322 -24.91 4.41 -7.84
C SER A 322 -23.75 3.98 -6.92
N PRO A 323 -23.71 4.41 -5.65
CA PRO A 323 -22.51 4.35 -4.84
C PRO A 323 -22.41 3.01 -4.11
N ASN A 324 -22.05 1.95 -4.85
CA ASN A 324 -21.56 0.72 -4.23
C ASN A 324 -20.03 0.74 -4.23
N PHE A 325 -19.42 1.72 -3.56
CA PHE A 325 -17.97 1.84 -3.54
C PHE A 325 -17.34 0.68 -2.76
N VAL A 326 -16.37 -0.01 -3.35
CA VAL A 326 -15.70 -1.18 -2.77
C VAL A 326 -14.19 -0.97 -2.81
N GLY A 327 -13.60 -0.66 -1.66
CA GLY A 327 -12.15 -0.46 -1.52
C GLY A 327 -11.74 1.00 -1.34
N GLU A 328 -10.44 1.27 -1.43
CA GLU A 328 -9.84 2.57 -1.14
C GLU A 328 -9.91 3.56 -2.31
N LEU A 329 -10.18 4.85 -2.03
CA LEU A 329 -9.98 5.89 -3.04
C LEU A 329 -8.50 5.98 -3.41
N GLN A 330 -8.22 6.04 -4.70
CA GLN A 330 -6.85 6.05 -5.23
C GLN A 330 -6.66 7.25 -6.16
N CYS A 331 -5.42 7.74 -6.32
CA CYS A 331 -5.10 8.77 -7.31
C CYS A 331 -4.31 8.16 -8.48
N VAL A 332 -4.67 8.53 -9.71
CA VAL A 332 -3.91 8.20 -10.92
C VAL A 332 -3.56 9.49 -11.66
N GLN A 333 -2.31 9.56 -12.17
CA GLN A 333 -1.82 10.67 -13.00
C GLN A 333 -1.99 12.07 -12.38
N GLY A 334 -1.92 12.17 -11.05
CA GLY A 334 -1.85 13.42 -10.33
C GLY A 334 -3.16 14.22 -10.25
N THR A 335 -4.13 14.06 -11.15
CA THR A 335 -5.39 14.84 -11.12
C THR A 335 -6.65 14.01 -11.05
N GLU A 336 -6.60 12.72 -11.37
CA GLU A 336 -7.77 11.86 -11.37
C GLU A 336 -7.87 11.05 -10.07
N ILE A 337 -9.05 11.09 -9.46
CA ILE A 337 -9.41 10.29 -8.30
C ILE A 337 -10.24 9.11 -8.77
N ILE A 338 -9.86 7.92 -8.34
CA ILE A 338 -10.51 6.67 -8.69
C ILE A 338 -11.40 6.24 -7.53
N PHE A 339 -12.65 5.98 -7.89
CA PHE A 339 -13.61 5.35 -7.01
C PHE A 339 -13.75 3.89 -7.40
N ASN A 340 -13.35 3.01 -6.51
CA ASN A 340 -13.54 1.58 -6.70
C ASN A 340 -15.02 1.27 -6.43
N SER A 341 -15.66 0.53 -7.32
CA SER A 341 -17.06 0.10 -7.20
C SER A 341 -17.13 -1.41 -7.21
N GLY A 342 -18.10 -2.00 -6.49
CA GLY A 342 -18.41 -3.43 -6.56
C GLY A 342 -19.02 -3.85 -7.90
N SER A 343 -19.33 -2.88 -8.77
CA SER A 343 -19.71 -3.13 -10.16
C SER A 343 -18.49 -3.37 -11.05
N ARG A 344 -18.73 -3.68 -12.33
CA ARG A 344 -17.67 -3.77 -13.35
C ARG A 344 -17.20 -2.40 -13.83
N LEU A 345 -17.43 -1.32 -13.07
CA LEU A 345 -17.11 0.03 -13.51
C LEU A 345 -15.97 0.60 -12.68
N LEU A 346 -14.93 1.03 -13.38
CA LEU A 346 -13.87 1.84 -12.81
C LEU A 346 -14.19 3.31 -13.04
N LEU A 347 -14.50 4.03 -11.96
CA LEU A 347 -14.93 5.43 -12.01
C LEU A 347 -13.72 6.35 -11.78
N TYR A 348 -13.55 7.31 -12.67
CA TYR A 348 -12.52 8.34 -12.59
C TYR A 348 -13.20 9.69 -12.45
N TYR A 349 -12.73 10.49 -11.49
CA TYR A 349 -13.14 11.86 -11.28
C TYR A 349 -11.99 12.80 -11.61
N ASP A 350 -12.19 13.65 -12.61
CA ASP A 350 -11.26 14.72 -12.95
C ASP A 350 -11.53 15.92 -12.02
N GLU A 351 -10.61 16.21 -11.11
CA GLU A 351 -10.75 17.29 -10.14
C GLU A 351 -10.81 18.69 -10.80
N GLN A 352 -10.15 18.87 -11.95
CA GLN A 352 -10.12 20.16 -12.65
C GLN A 352 -11.42 20.41 -13.41
N LYS A 353 -11.89 19.41 -14.14
CA LYS A 353 -13.13 19.50 -14.94
C LYS A 353 -14.39 19.28 -14.12
N LYS A 354 -14.26 18.69 -12.93
CA LYS A 354 -15.36 18.27 -12.05
C LYS A 354 -16.32 17.30 -12.76
N THR A 355 -15.78 16.44 -13.61
CA THR A 355 -16.54 15.47 -14.41
C THR A 355 -16.14 14.04 -14.08
N PHE A 356 -17.09 13.13 -14.21
CA PHE A 356 -16.81 11.70 -14.16
C PHE A 356 -16.64 11.12 -15.55
N ARG A 357 -15.71 10.17 -15.65
CA ARG A 357 -15.65 9.19 -16.74
C ARG A 357 -15.57 7.80 -16.13
N TRP A 358 -15.98 6.78 -16.88
CA TRP A 358 -15.88 5.41 -16.41
C TRP A 358 -15.26 4.51 -17.47
N LYS A 359 -14.76 3.37 -17.02
CA LYS A 359 -14.33 2.28 -17.87
C LYS A 359 -14.93 0.98 -17.40
N THR A 360 -15.48 0.22 -18.35
CA THR A 360 -16.01 -1.10 -18.05
C THR A 360 -14.87 -2.10 -17.97
N LEU A 361 -14.76 -2.75 -16.83
CA LEU A 361 -13.88 -3.88 -16.58
C LEU A 361 -14.57 -5.17 -17.07
N PRO A 362 -13.79 -6.17 -17.53
CA PRO A 362 -14.35 -7.41 -18.04
C PRO A 362 -15.00 -8.27 -16.95
N CYS A 363 -14.59 -8.11 -15.70
CA CYS A 363 -15.14 -8.80 -14.54
C CYS A 363 -15.43 -7.81 -13.40
N SER A 364 -16.31 -8.21 -12.48
CA SER A 364 -16.47 -7.51 -11.20
C SER A 364 -15.34 -7.92 -10.28
N ALA A 365 -14.87 -6.99 -9.44
CA ALA A 365 -13.84 -7.29 -8.45
C ALA A 365 -14.42 -7.14 -7.05
N GLN A 366 -14.09 -8.06 -6.16
CA GLN A 366 -14.41 -7.94 -4.73
C GLN A 366 -13.48 -6.94 -4.04
N ASN A 367 -12.27 -6.78 -4.57
CA ASN A 367 -11.31 -5.77 -4.14
C ASN A 367 -10.50 -5.30 -5.34
N LEU A 368 -10.21 -4.01 -5.38
CA LEU A 368 -9.42 -3.37 -6.40
C LEU A 368 -8.33 -2.55 -5.74
N THR A 369 -7.09 -2.89 -6.07
CA THR A 369 -5.91 -2.22 -5.53
C THR A 369 -4.99 -1.77 -6.67
N ILE A 370 -4.24 -0.70 -6.43
CA ILE A 370 -3.31 -0.12 -7.41
C ILE A 370 -1.87 -0.46 -7.02
N TYR A 371 -1.02 -0.69 -8.02
CA TYR A 371 0.41 -0.83 -7.82
C TYR A 371 1.18 -0.29 -9.02
N CYS A 372 2.42 0.12 -8.77
CA CYS A 372 3.38 0.46 -9.80
C CYS A 372 4.33 -0.71 -9.98
N GLU A 373 4.73 -1.00 -11.22
CA GLU A 373 5.69 -2.07 -11.45
C GLU A 373 7.02 -1.78 -10.76
N SER A 374 7.58 -2.80 -10.11
CA SER A 374 8.86 -2.69 -9.41
C SER A 374 9.71 -3.93 -9.63
N LEU A 375 11.03 -3.70 -9.64
CA LEU A 375 12.06 -4.74 -9.68
C LEU A 375 12.47 -5.23 -8.28
N THR A 376 11.80 -4.76 -7.23
CA THR A 376 12.04 -5.22 -5.86
C THR A 376 11.87 -6.74 -5.77
N SER A 377 12.96 -7.42 -5.44
CA SER A 377 13.00 -8.87 -5.32
C SER A 377 12.47 -9.32 -3.96
N LEU A 378 11.51 -10.24 -3.98
CA LEU A 378 11.17 -11.05 -2.82
C LEU A 378 11.96 -12.36 -2.94
N THR A 379 12.95 -12.57 -2.07
CA THR A 379 13.64 -13.85 -2.00
C THR A 379 12.85 -14.79 -1.08
N THR A 380 12.23 -15.81 -1.64
CA THR A 380 11.60 -16.89 -0.87
C THR A 380 12.64 -17.96 -0.54
N SER A 381 12.74 -18.36 0.73
CA SER A 381 13.42 -19.60 1.13
C SER A 381 12.45 -20.77 1.03
N GLN A 382 12.18 -21.22 -0.19
CA GLN A 382 11.54 -22.51 -0.46
C GLN A 382 12.18 -23.02 -1.75
N GLY A 383 13.19 -23.86 -1.59
CA GLY A 383 13.55 -24.89 -2.56
C GLY A 383 12.83 -26.17 -2.17
#